data_AF-A0A2W6DDZ1-F1
#
_entry.id   AF-A0A2W6DDZ1-F1
#
_cell.length_a   1.000
_cell.length_b   1.000
_cell.length_c   1.000
_cell.angle_alpha   90.00
_cell.angle_beta   90.00
_cell.angle_gamma   90.00
#
_symmetry.space_group_name_H-M   'P 1'
#
loop_
_entity.id
_entity.type
_entity.pdbx_description
1 polymer ?
#
loop_
_entity_poly.entity_id
_entity_poly.type
_entity_poly.pdbx_seq_one_letter_code
_entity_poly.pdbx_strand_id
1 'polypeptide(L)'
;MRPAAQRALEGKIPGPLVIERNHLEWRLHQDSDARVAAARAAQRWIVVCSAGYTSSLAAHALNSIGVAATGLKGGVVAWAARGPPMSAGVTAPGQFVS
;
A
#
# COMPACT_ATOMS: atom_id res chain seq x y z
N MET A 1 -0.52 -3.01 2.18
CA MET A 1 -1.59 -3.55 3.06
C MET A 1 -1.41 -5.03 3.43
N ARG A 2 -0.17 -5.49 3.61
CA ARG A 2 0.11 -6.85 4.08
C ARG A 2 0.16 -6.85 5.62
N PRO A 3 -0.31 -7.91 6.30
CA PRO A 3 -0.12 -8.05 7.74
C PRO A 3 1.35 -7.94 8.15
N ALA A 4 1.61 -7.50 9.39
CA ALA A 4 2.96 -7.29 9.89
C ALA A 4 3.86 -8.54 9.77
N ALA A 5 3.34 -9.72 10.10
CA ALA A 5 4.07 -10.99 9.99
C ALA A 5 4.52 -11.28 8.55
N GLN A 6 3.64 -11.05 7.57
CA GLN A 6 3.97 -11.25 6.17
C GLN A 6 5.02 -10.25 5.67
N ARG A 7 4.96 -8.99 6.15
CA ARG A 7 6.00 -7.98 5.86
C ARG A 7 7.36 -8.34 6.45
N ALA A 8 7.38 -8.99 7.61
CA ALA A 8 8.62 -9.44 8.23
C ALA A 8 9.30 -10.57 7.43
N LEU A 9 8.50 -11.47 6.83
CA LEU A 9 9.01 -12.60 6.05
C LEU A 9 9.44 -12.21 4.63
N GLU A 10 8.63 -11.42 3.94
CA GLU A 10 8.83 -11.10 2.51
C GLU A 10 9.65 -9.82 2.29
N GLY A 11 10.06 -9.13 3.36
CA GLY A 11 10.70 -7.81 3.29
C GLY A 11 9.73 -6.70 2.85
N LYS A 12 10.22 -5.47 2.76
CA LYS A 12 9.42 -4.28 2.45
C LYS A 12 10.05 -3.49 1.29
N ILE A 13 9.21 -2.96 0.40
CA ILE A 13 9.64 -1.94 -0.56
C ILE A 13 9.95 -0.67 0.26
N PRO A 14 11.09 0.04 0.05
CA PRO A 14 11.37 1.31 0.71
C PRO A 14 10.43 2.41 0.22
N GLY A 15 9.88 3.23 1.13
CA GLY A 15 9.06 4.40 0.80
C GLY A 15 7.53 4.29 0.84
N PRO A 16 6.84 3.13 0.82
CA PRO A 16 5.39 3.08 1.00
C PRO A 16 4.96 3.42 2.42
N LEU A 17 3.77 4.03 2.53
CA LEU A 17 3.04 4.16 3.78
C LEU A 17 2.35 2.84 4.14
N VAL A 18 2.55 2.35 5.36
CA VAL A 18 1.86 1.14 5.83
C VAL A 18 0.43 1.49 6.22
N ILE A 19 -0.53 1.06 5.42
CA ILE A 19 -1.96 1.10 5.74
C ILE A 19 -2.53 -0.32 5.67
N GLU A 20 -3.26 -0.72 6.71
CA GLU A 20 -3.97 -2.00 6.75
C GLU A 20 -5.18 -1.96 5.82
N ARG A 21 -5.54 -3.13 5.26
CA ARG A 21 -6.58 -3.19 4.20
C ARG A 21 -7.90 -2.63 4.68
N ASN A 22 -8.30 -2.92 5.93
CA ASN A 22 -9.55 -2.42 6.48
C ASN A 22 -9.60 -0.89 6.51
N HIS A 23 -8.48 -0.20 6.74
CA HIS A 23 -8.44 1.26 6.87
C HIS A 23 -8.28 2.02 5.55
N LEU A 24 -8.16 1.33 4.43
CA LEU A 24 -7.57 1.91 3.23
C LEU A 24 -8.42 3.06 2.66
N GLU A 25 -9.72 2.86 2.50
CA GLU A 25 -10.63 3.79 1.86
C GLU A 25 -10.66 5.14 2.59
N TRP A 26 -10.90 5.14 3.90
CA TRP A 26 -10.99 6.38 4.68
C TRP A 26 -9.63 7.00 4.99
N ARG A 27 -8.53 6.24 4.93
CA ARG A 27 -7.18 6.83 5.03
C ARG A 27 -6.77 7.55 3.75
N LEU A 28 -7.29 7.14 2.59
CA LEU A 28 -6.85 7.65 1.29
C LEU A 28 -7.83 8.63 0.62
N HIS A 29 -9.11 8.63 1.00
CA HIS A 29 -10.09 9.59 0.49
C HIS A 29 -9.77 11.01 0.97
N GLN A 30 -9.71 11.97 0.05
CA GLN A 30 -9.29 13.35 0.32
C GLN A 30 -10.23 14.10 1.28
N ASP A 31 -11.53 13.78 1.24
CA ASP A 31 -12.55 14.42 2.07
C ASP A 31 -12.79 13.69 3.40
N SER A 32 -12.01 12.65 3.69
CA SER A 32 -12.10 11.94 4.97
C SER A 32 -11.38 12.72 6.07
N ASP A 33 -12.04 12.88 7.21
CA ASP A 33 -11.45 13.45 8.44
C ASP A 33 -10.29 12.59 8.97
N ALA A 34 -10.32 11.28 8.71
CA ALA A 34 -9.31 10.33 9.15
C ALA A 34 -8.16 10.15 8.14
N ARG A 35 -8.11 10.94 7.05
CA ARG A 35 -7.12 10.76 5.99
C ARG A 35 -5.69 10.89 6.50
N VAL A 36 -4.77 10.21 5.82
CA VAL A 36 -3.34 10.44 6.07
C VAL A 36 -2.92 11.79 5.51
N ALA A 37 -1.90 12.43 6.10
CA ALA A 37 -1.39 13.71 5.61
C ALA A 37 -0.90 13.65 4.15
N ALA A 38 -0.52 12.45 3.68
CA ALA A 38 -0.14 12.21 2.30
C ALA A 38 -1.33 12.14 1.33
N ALA A 39 -2.59 12.11 1.81
CA ALA A 39 -3.79 12.11 0.97
C ALA A 39 -4.08 13.53 0.45
N ARG A 40 -3.67 13.81 -0.79
CA ARG A 40 -3.84 15.10 -1.48
C ARG A 40 -4.77 14.94 -2.68
N ALA A 41 -5.38 16.05 -3.10
CA ALA A 41 -6.22 16.06 -4.30
C ALA A 41 -5.42 15.70 -5.56
N ALA A 42 -6.10 15.08 -6.52
CA ALA A 42 -5.58 14.72 -7.85
C ALA A 42 -4.32 13.82 -7.88
N GLN A 43 -4.01 13.09 -6.81
CA GLN A 43 -2.92 12.13 -6.80
C GLN A 43 -3.36 10.71 -7.15
N ARG A 44 -2.40 9.88 -7.58
CA ARG A 44 -2.62 8.45 -7.86
C ARG A 44 -1.88 7.59 -6.85
N TRP A 45 -2.56 6.59 -6.30
CA TRP A 45 -2.00 5.62 -5.37
C TRP A 45 -1.54 4.34 -6.08
N ILE A 46 -0.39 3.81 -5.67
CA ILE A 46 0.01 2.44 -5.98
C ILE A 46 -0.19 1.62 -4.71
N VAL A 47 -1.13 0.68 -4.74
CA VAL A 47 -1.42 -0.22 -3.63
C VAL A 47 -0.73 -1.57 -3.85
N VAL A 48 -0.08 -2.08 -2.81
CA VAL A 48 0.75 -3.27 -2.92
C VAL A 48 0.36 -4.29 -1.85
N CYS A 49 0.13 -5.53 -2.30
CA CYS A 49 0.11 -6.74 -1.47
C CYS A 49 1.22 -7.71 -1.91
N SER A 50 1.21 -8.94 -1.42
CA SER A 50 2.30 -9.90 -1.68
C SER A 50 2.40 -10.33 -3.13
N ALA A 51 1.28 -10.71 -3.74
CA ALA A 51 1.25 -11.31 -5.08
C ALA A 51 0.39 -10.56 -6.11
N GLY A 52 -0.22 -9.42 -5.72
CA GLY A 52 -1.01 -8.59 -6.63
C GLY A 52 -2.53 -8.81 -6.56
N TYR A 53 -3.01 -9.93 -6.01
CA TYR A 53 -4.44 -10.27 -5.96
C TYR A 53 -5.26 -9.32 -5.07
N THR A 54 -4.91 -9.20 -3.80
CA THR A 54 -5.65 -8.30 -2.89
C THR A 54 -5.56 -6.84 -3.34
N SER A 55 -4.40 -6.42 -3.88
CA SER A 55 -4.19 -5.05 -4.35
C SER A 55 -5.05 -4.69 -5.55
N SER A 56 -5.42 -5.63 -6.42
CA SER A 56 -6.33 -5.30 -7.52
C SER A 56 -7.75 -5.00 -7.00
N LEU A 57 -8.24 -5.79 -6.06
CA LEU A 57 -9.54 -5.56 -5.40
C LEU A 57 -9.55 -4.24 -4.61
N ALA A 58 -8.45 -3.96 -3.89
CA ALA A 58 -8.30 -2.69 -3.17
C ALA A 58 -8.25 -1.49 -4.13
N ALA A 59 -7.52 -1.60 -5.24
CA ALA A 59 -7.50 -0.56 -6.26
C ALA A 59 -8.90 -0.34 -6.86
N HIS A 60 -9.65 -1.40 -7.14
CA HIS A 60 -11.03 -1.27 -7.60
C HIS A 60 -11.92 -0.53 -6.60
N ALA A 61 -11.88 -0.91 -5.32
CA ALA A 61 -12.65 -0.26 -4.26
C ALA A 61 -12.30 1.23 -4.07
N LEU A 62 -11.02 1.59 -4.21
CA LEU A 62 -10.60 3.00 -4.18
C LEU A 62 -11.13 3.78 -5.40
N ASN A 63 -11.03 3.20 -6.60
CA ASN A 63 -11.54 3.85 -7.81
C ASN A 63 -13.07 4.02 -7.76
N SER A 64 -13.82 3.08 -7.15
CA SER A 64 -15.29 3.20 -7.03
C SER A 64 -15.74 4.36 -6.14
N ILE A 65 -14.84 4.92 -5.31
CA ILE A 65 -15.08 6.11 -4.49
C ILE A 65 -14.30 7.33 -4.99
N GLY A 66 -13.84 7.33 -6.25
CA GLY A 66 -13.15 8.46 -6.86
C GLY A 66 -11.68 8.63 -6.45
N VAL A 67 -11.09 7.68 -5.73
CA VAL A 67 -9.66 7.69 -5.38
C VAL A 67 -8.87 6.93 -6.43
N ALA A 68 -8.15 7.65 -7.28
CA ALA A 68 -7.35 7.06 -8.35
C ALA A 68 -6.28 6.10 -7.79
N ALA A 69 -6.39 4.81 -8.11
CA ALA A 69 -5.49 3.79 -7.59
C ALA A 69 -5.19 2.69 -8.61
N THR A 70 -4.00 2.10 -8.51
CA THR A 70 -3.60 0.90 -9.26
C THR A 70 -2.81 -0.07 -8.38
N GLY A 71 -2.73 -1.33 -8.80
CA GLY A 71 -1.94 -2.36 -8.15
C GLY A 71 -0.58 -2.57 -8.79
N LEU A 72 0.42 -2.95 -7.99
CA LEU A 72 1.68 -3.48 -8.53
C LEU A 72 1.47 -4.93 -9.00
N LYS A 73 1.69 -5.19 -10.29
CA LYS A 73 1.56 -6.54 -10.86
C LYS A 73 2.52 -7.51 -10.18
N GLY A 74 1.99 -8.62 -9.65
CA GLY A 74 2.77 -9.64 -8.93
C GLY A 74 3.22 -9.22 -7.52
N GLY A 75 2.85 -8.02 -7.06
CA GLY A 75 3.10 -7.55 -5.70
C GLY A 75 4.57 -7.48 -5.29
N VAL A 76 4.83 -7.55 -3.98
CA VAL A 76 6.19 -7.52 -3.41
C VAL A 76 7.03 -8.71 -3.87
N VAL A 77 6.44 -9.88 -4.08
CA VAL A 77 7.16 -11.06 -4.55
C VAL A 77 7.79 -10.79 -5.92
N ALA A 78 7.02 -10.26 -6.87
CA ALA A 78 7.55 -9.91 -8.20
C ALA A 78 8.50 -8.71 -8.17
N TRP A 79 8.31 -7.77 -7.23
CA TRP A 79 9.28 -6.70 -6.99
C TRP A 79 10.63 -7.26 -6.56
N ALA A 80 10.68 -8.05 -5.49
CA ALA A 80 11.91 -8.63 -4.95
C ALA A 80 12.65 -9.49 -5.99
N ALA A 81 11.92 -10.26 -6.79
CA ALA A 81 12.50 -11.10 -7.84
C ALA A 81 13.26 -10.32 -8.93
N ARG A 82 13.04 -9.00 -9.05
CA ARG A 82 13.75 -8.14 -10.02
C ARG A 82 15.04 -7.52 -9.49
N GLY A 83 15.41 -7.81 -8.23
CA GLY A 83 16.58 -7.24 -7.55
C GLY A 83 16.57 -5.76 -7.13
N PRO A 84 15.45 -5.01 -7.09
CA PRO A 84 15.45 -3.65 -6.54
C PRO A 84 15.67 -3.65 -5.01
N PRO A 85 15.95 -2.48 -4.41
CA PRO A 85 16.14 -2.36 -2.97
C PRO A 85 14.95 -2.87 -2.14
N MET A 86 15.28 -3.48 -1.00
CA MET A 86 14.35 -3.99 -0.01
C MET A 86 14.80 -3.55 1.38
N SER A 87 13.85 -3.05 2.20
CA SER A 87 14.09 -2.63 3.58
C SER A 87 13.84 -3.76 4.58
N ALA A 88 14.73 -3.86 5.57
CA ALA A 88 14.61 -4.77 6.72
C ALA A 88 13.81 -4.15 7.89
N GLY A 89 13.55 -4.94 8.93
CA GLY A 89 12.97 -4.50 10.20
C GLY A 89 11.45 -4.33 10.22
N VAL A 90 10.92 -3.78 11.31
CA VAL A 90 9.47 -3.56 11.52
C VAL A 90 9.09 -2.12 11.18
N THR A 91 7.94 -1.91 10.55
CA THR A 91 7.35 -0.59 10.33
C THR A 91 5.91 -0.62 10.82
N ALA A 92 5.55 0.25 11.77
CA ALA A 92 4.20 0.26 12.32
C ALA A 92 3.17 0.78 11.29
N PRO A 93 1.89 0.40 11.40
CA PRO A 93 0.82 1.04 10.64
C PRO A 93 0.84 2.57 10.83
N GLY A 94 0.57 3.31 9.75
CA GLY A 94 0.61 4.76 9.72
C GLY A 94 2.01 5.36 9.51
N GLN A 95 3.05 4.55 9.38
CA GLN A 95 4.41 5.01 9.11
C GLN A 95 4.91 4.61 7.72
N PHE A 96 5.79 5.43 7.17
CA PHE A 96 6.51 5.11 5.94
C PHE A 96 7.61 4.09 6.21
N VAL A 97 7.84 3.20 5.24
CA VAL A 97 8.97 2.27 5.28
C VAL A 97 10.25 3.05 5.00
N SER A 98 11.15 3.06 5.98
CA SER A 98 12.53 3.58 5.89
C SER A 98 13.41 2.76 4.97
#